data_AF-A0AAW0CMP4-F1
#
_entry.id   AF-A0AAW0CMP4-F1
#
_cell.length_a   1.000
_cell.length_b   1.000
_cell.length_c   1.000
_cell.angle_alpha   90.00
_cell.angle_beta   90.00
_cell.angle_gamma   90.00
#
_symmetry.space_group_name_H-M   'P 1'
#
loop_
_entity.id
_entity.type
_entity.pdbx_description
1 polymer ?
#
loop_
_entity_poly.entity_id
_entity_poly.type
_entity_poly.pdbx_seq_one_letter_code
_entity_poly.pdbx_strand_id
1 'polypeptide(L)'
;MDPIIETVLETEKPTSKPLSTFYHPEGVRVPTRVVPLIADLEAAKLVGGFLSHSATYFCTYCLLKNEHKGLLDFSWISRTGKTVREQAAKWLHLDTTKAREKQGTETGVRWCSLHR
;
A
#
# COMPACT_ATOMS: atom_id res chain seq x y z
N MET A 1 -5.65 -2.94 11.02
CA MET A 1 -4.31 -3.07 10.40
C MET A 1 -3.27 -2.24 11.14
N ASP A 2 -3.61 -1.07 11.69
CA ASP A 2 -2.62 -0.15 12.29
C ASP A 2 -1.67 -0.79 13.32
N PRO A 3 -2.11 -1.61 14.30
CA PRO A 3 -1.18 -2.21 15.27
C PRO A 3 -0.11 -3.12 14.63
N ILE A 4 -0.48 -3.82 13.55
CA ILE A 4 0.43 -4.67 12.79
C ILE A 4 1.43 -3.80 12.05
N ILE A 5 0.98 -2.73 11.38
CA ILE A 5 1.86 -1.82 10.64
C ILE A 5 2.84 -1.10 11.58
N GLU A 6 2.41 -0.70 12.77
CA GLU A 6 3.29 -0.13 13.79
C GLU A 6 4.42 -1.11 14.17
N THR A 7 4.08 -2.38 14.41
CA THR A 7 5.07 -3.42 14.71
C THR A 7 6.04 -3.64 13.54
N VAL A 8 5.54 -3.64 12.30
CA VAL A 8 6.38 -3.74 11.10
C VAL A 8 7.37 -2.58 11.00
N LEU A 9 6.90 -1.35 11.18
CA LEU A 9 7.71 -0.13 11.12
C LEU A 9 8.77 -0.07 12.23
N GLU A 10 8.51 -0.65 13.39
CA GLU A 10 9.50 -0.80 14.46
C GLU A 10 10.59 -1.81 14.09
N THR A 11 10.21 -2.90 13.42
CA THR A 11 11.10 -4.03 13.13
C THR A 11 11.96 -3.81 11.88
N GLU A 12 11.48 -3.06 10.88
CA GLU A 12 12.19 -2.80 9.62
C GLU A 12 13.38 -1.84 9.78
N LYS A 13 13.44 -1.06 10.87
CA LYS A 13 14.55 -0.12 11.09
C LYS A 13 15.89 -0.89 11.18
N PRO A 14 16.94 -0.48 10.43
CA PRO A 14 18.28 -1.08 10.53
C PRO A 14 18.90 -1.02 11.94
N THR A 15 18.33 -0.19 12.81
CA THR A 15 18.65 0.02 14.22
C THR A 15 17.65 -0.67 15.15
N SER A 16 17.10 -1.82 14.75
CA SER A 16 16.28 -2.66 15.62
C SER A 16 17.02 -2.99 16.93
N LYS A 17 16.26 -3.13 18.02
CA LYS A 17 16.79 -3.57 19.31
C LYS A 17 17.55 -4.90 19.10
N PRO A 18 18.74 -5.07 19.70
CA PRO A 18 19.48 -6.32 19.58
C PRO A 18 18.63 -7.47 20.12
N LEU A 19 18.52 -8.55 19.34
CA LEU A 19 17.71 -9.71 19.70
C LEU A 19 18.52 -10.57 20.67
N SER A 20 18.11 -10.59 21.94
CA SER A 20 18.71 -11.48 22.95
C SER A 20 18.30 -12.92 22.67
N THR A 21 19.29 -13.81 22.65
CA THR A 21 19.05 -15.26 22.55
C THR A 21 19.79 -15.96 23.68
N PHE A 22 19.49 -17.24 23.94
CA PHE A 22 20.15 -17.99 25.01
C PHE A 22 21.68 -17.98 24.89
N TYR A 23 22.21 -18.07 23.67
CA TYR A 23 23.65 -18.07 23.40
C TYR A 23 24.26 -16.67 23.26
N HIS A 24 23.44 -15.63 23.15
CA HIS A 24 23.86 -14.23 23.00
C HIS A 24 22.98 -13.32 23.87
N PRO A 25 23.15 -13.33 25.20
CA PRO A 25 22.36 -12.53 26.13
C PRO A 25 22.59 -11.01 25.97
N GLU A 26 23.76 -10.61 25.46
CA GLU A 26 24.08 -9.24 25.05
C GLU A 26 23.34 -8.79 23.76
N GLY A 27 22.76 -9.75 23.04
CA GLY A 27 21.93 -9.56 21.87
C GLY A 27 22.68 -9.40 20.55
N VAL A 28 22.04 -9.84 19.45
CA VAL A 28 22.61 -9.80 18.10
C VAL A 28 21.80 -8.86 17.22
N ARG A 29 22.50 -8.06 16.39
CA ARG A 29 21.84 -7.26 15.34
C ARG A 29 21.56 -8.14 14.13
N VAL A 30 20.29 -8.29 13.81
CA VAL A 30 19.83 -9.06 12.64
C VAL A 30 19.11 -8.13 11.67
N PRO A 31 19.53 -8.08 10.38
CA PRO A 31 18.80 -7.33 9.38
C PRO A 31 17.44 -8.01 9.15
N THR A 32 16.35 -7.30 9.43
CA THR A 32 15.00 -7.82 9.22
C THR A 32 14.36 -7.12 8.03
N ARG A 33 13.72 -7.91 7.15
CA ARG A 33 12.82 -7.40 6.12
C ARG A 33 11.45 -8.00 6.35
N VAL A 34 10.43 -7.16 6.39
CA VAL A 34 9.05 -7.58 6.56
C VAL A 34 8.30 -7.30 5.26
N VAL A 35 7.52 -8.27 4.79
CA VAL A 35 6.64 -8.11 3.63
C VAL A 35 5.21 -8.02 4.16
N PRO A 36 4.65 -6.81 4.33
CA PRO A 36 3.38 -6.64 5.03
C PRO A 36 2.14 -6.99 4.17
N LEU A 37 2.33 -7.33 2.89
CA LEU A 37 1.24 -7.59 1.97
C LEU A 37 1.51 -8.82 1.11
N ILE A 38 0.93 -9.95 1.50
CA ILE A 38 0.82 -11.18 0.70
C ILE A 38 -0.64 -11.59 0.74
N ALA A 39 -1.33 -11.46 -0.39
CA ALA A 39 -2.76 -11.73 -0.48
C ALA A 39 -3.15 -11.99 -1.93
N ASP A 40 -4.35 -12.51 -2.15
CA ASP A 40 -4.98 -12.50 -3.47
C ASP A 40 -5.23 -11.06 -3.96
N LEU A 41 -5.66 -10.93 -5.21
CA LEU A 41 -5.84 -9.62 -5.83
C LEU A 41 -6.85 -8.72 -5.09
N GLU A 42 -7.96 -9.27 -4.60
CA GLU A 42 -9.01 -8.48 -3.98
C GLU A 42 -8.59 -7.99 -2.59
N ALA A 43 -8.04 -8.89 -1.78
CA ALA A 43 -7.51 -8.54 -0.47
C ALA A 43 -6.30 -7.60 -0.59
N ALA A 44 -5.39 -7.82 -1.55
CA ALA A 44 -4.26 -6.94 -1.79
C ALA A 44 -4.69 -5.52 -2.16
N LYS A 45 -5.72 -5.38 -3.00
CA LYS A 45 -6.31 -4.07 -3.34
C LYS A 45 -6.95 -3.41 -2.14
N LEU A 46 -7.79 -4.15 -1.41
CA LEU A 46 -8.50 -3.63 -0.24
C LEU A 46 -7.53 -3.06 0.78
N VAL A 47 -6.51 -3.84 1.12
CA VAL A 47 -5.50 -3.55 2.15
C VAL A 47 -4.47 -2.55 1.65
N GLY A 48 -4.11 -2.58 0.37
CA GLY A 48 -3.16 -1.66 -0.26
C GLY A 48 -3.73 -0.29 -0.64
N GLY A 49 -5.00 -0.01 -0.31
CA GLY A 49 -5.61 1.29 -0.57
C GLY A 49 -6.02 1.52 -2.03
N PHE A 50 -6.23 0.45 -2.80
CA PHE A 50 -6.72 0.52 -4.17
C PHE A 50 -8.21 0.17 -4.27
N LEU A 51 -8.87 0.66 -5.32
CA LEU A 51 -10.25 0.27 -5.61
C LEU A 51 -10.35 -1.15 -6.22
N SER A 52 -11.58 -1.65 -6.35
CA SER A 52 -11.90 -3.00 -6.81
C SER A 52 -11.31 -3.32 -8.19
N HIS A 53 -11.35 -4.59 -8.56
CA HIS A 53 -11.03 -5.04 -9.91
C HIS A 53 -11.99 -4.47 -10.99
N SER A 54 -13.18 -4.01 -10.59
CA SER A 54 -14.19 -3.42 -11.48
C SER A 54 -14.09 -1.90 -11.61
N ALA A 55 -13.25 -1.22 -10.83
CA ALA A 55 -13.08 0.23 -10.86
C ALA A 55 -12.52 0.73 -12.20
N THR A 56 -12.69 2.03 -12.49
CA THR A 56 -12.10 2.68 -13.67
C THR A 56 -10.60 2.42 -13.74
N TYR A 57 -9.87 2.61 -12.65
CA TYR A 57 -8.47 2.20 -12.54
C TYR A 57 -8.38 0.87 -11.80
N PHE A 58 -8.44 -0.22 -12.57
CA PHE A 58 -8.44 -1.58 -12.02
C PHE A 58 -7.05 -2.09 -11.65
N CYS A 59 -5.97 -1.49 -12.13
CA CYS A 59 -4.60 -1.98 -11.88
C CYS A 59 -3.93 -1.24 -10.71
N THR A 60 -3.22 -1.98 -9.86
CA THR A 60 -2.41 -1.44 -8.76
C THR A 60 -1.06 -0.90 -9.23
N TYR A 61 -0.61 -1.30 -10.43
CA TYR A 61 0.70 -0.96 -10.97
C TYR A 61 0.66 0.14 -12.04
N CYS A 62 -0.40 0.22 -12.83
CA CYS A 62 -0.51 1.20 -13.93
C CYS A 62 -1.80 2.03 -13.86
N LEU A 63 -1.86 3.04 -14.73
CA LEU A 63 -3.00 3.94 -14.91
C LEU A 63 -3.89 3.53 -16.08
N LEU A 64 -3.83 2.26 -16.52
CA LEU A 64 -4.75 1.77 -17.55
C LEU A 64 -6.18 1.77 -17.02
N LYS A 65 -7.10 2.28 -17.82
CA LYS A 65 -8.53 2.24 -17.51
C LYS A 65 -9.14 0.89 -17.88
N ASN A 66 -10.15 0.45 -17.13
CA ASN A 66 -10.83 -0.82 -17.33
C ASN A 66 -11.44 -0.96 -18.74
N GLU A 67 -11.92 0.15 -19.31
CA GLU A 67 -12.40 0.22 -20.70
C GLU A 67 -11.32 -0.16 -21.73
N HIS A 68 -10.04 0.01 -21.38
CA HIS A 68 -8.89 -0.26 -22.24
C HIS A 68 -8.12 -1.54 -21.85
N LYS A 69 -8.65 -2.38 -20.97
CA LYS A 69 -7.94 -3.58 -20.47
C LYS A 69 -7.54 -4.60 -21.55
N GLY A 70 -8.15 -4.51 -22.74
CA GLY A 70 -7.84 -5.36 -23.89
C GLY A 70 -6.68 -4.87 -24.75
N LEU A 71 -6.12 -3.68 -24.49
CA LEU A 71 -4.90 -3.23 -25.16
C LEU A 71 -3.73 -4.11 -24.71
N LEU A 72 -2.85 -4.50 -25.63
CA LEU A 72 -1.71 -5.40 -25.38
C LEU A 72 -0.37 -4.75 -25.76
N ASP A 73 -0.35 -3.43 -25.88
CA ASP A 73 0.80 -2.63 -26.32
C ASP A 73 1.81 -2.32 -25.19
N PHE A 74 1.46 -2.65 -23.93
CA PHE A 74 2.28 -2.46 -22.72
C PHE A 74 2.85 -1.04 -22.52
N SER A 75 2.31 -0.03 -23.21
CA SER A 75 2.78 1.35 -23.19
C SER A 75 2.28 2.17 -21.98
N TRP A 76 1.77 1.49 -20.95
CA TRP A 76 0.96 2.11 -19.91
C TRP A 76 1.78 2.87 -18.89
N ILE A 77 1.25 4.02 -18.48
CA ILE A 77 1.85 4.85 -17.44
C ILE A 77 1.81 4.09 -16.10
N SER A 78 2.98 3.89 -15.51
CA SER A 78 3.12 3.25 -14.19
C SER A 78 2.73 4.22 -13.07
N ARG A 79 2.14 3.68 -12.01
CA ARG A 79 1.95 4.40 -10.75
C ARG A 79 3.29 4.52 -10.03
N THR A 80 3.50 5.63 -9.33
CA THR A 80 4.64 5.77 -8.42
C THR A 80 4.16 5.73 -6.97
N GLY A 81 4.97 5.17 -6.07
CA GLY A 81 4.64 5.14 -4.64
C GLY A 81 4.45 6.54 -4.05
N LYS A 82 5.18 7.54 -4.55
CA LYS A 82 5.01 8.95 -4.16
C LYS A 82 3.62 9.46 -4.53
N THR A 83 3.21 9.31 -5.78
CA THR A 83 1.89 9.75 -6.26
C THR A 83 0.75 9.03 -5.53
N VAL A 84 0.88 7.73 -5.29
CA VAL A 84 -0.14 6.95 -4.56
C VAL A 84 -0.29 7.46 -3.13
N ARG A 85 0.81 7.69 -2.40
CA ARG A 85 0.76 8.25 -1.04
C ARG A 85 0.17 9.66 -1.00
N GLU A 86 0.50 10.51 -1.97
CA GLU A 86 -0.09 11.85 -2.08
C GLU A 86 -1.62 11.79 -2.33
N GLN A 87 -2.07 10.88 -3.19
CA GLN A 87 -3.50 10.66 -3.45
C GLN A 87 -4.22 10.08 -2.22
N ALA A 88 -3.61 9.14 -1.52
CA ALA A 88 -4.14 8.57 -0.29
C ALA A 88 -4.23 9.60 0.85
N ALA A 89 -3.23 10.46 1.00
CA ALA A 89 -3.25 11.54 1.98
C ALA A 89 -4.37 12.54 1.67
N LYS A 90 -4.52 12.95 0.40
CA LYS A 90 -5.66 13.77 -0.04
C LYS A 90 -6.98 13.11 0.32
N TRP A 91 -7.13 11.81 0.08
CA TRP A 91 -8.34 11.05 0.42
C TRP A 91 -8.68 11.09 1.90
N LEU A 92 -7.66 10.89 2.75
CA LEU A 92 -7.84 10.91 4.21
C LEU A 92 -8.38 12.26 4.69
N HIS A 93 -7.87 13.35 4.12
CA HIS A 93 -8.20 14.71 4.53
C HIS A 93 -9.52 15.24 3.96
N LEU A 94 -10.25 14.47 3.15
CA LEU A 94 -11.59 14.86 2.70
C LEU A 94 -12.63 14.64 3.81
N ASP A 95 -13.52 15.61 3.98
CA ASP A 95 -14.49 15.66 5.09
C ASP A 95 -15.72 14.79 4.88
N THR A 96 -16.06 14.46 3.62
CA THR A 96 -17.31 13.76 3.30
C THR A 96 -17.05 12.45 2.57
N THR A 97 -17.90 11.45 2.84
CA THR A 97 -17.90 10.18 2.12
C THR A 97 -18.04 10.39 0.61
N LYS A 98 -18.91 11.31 0.20
CA LYS A 98 -19.11 11.64 -1.22
C LYS A 98 -17.84 12.21 -1.88
N ALA A 99 -17.11 13.09 -1.18
CA ALA A 99 -15.84 13.60 -1.69
C ALA A 99 -14.79 12.50 -1.82
N ARG A 100 -14.71 11.61 -0.81
CA ARG A 100 -13.83 10.44 -0.80
C ARG A 100 -14.13 9.46 -1.93
N GLU A 101 -15.41 9.16 -2.19
CA GLU A 101 -15.83 8.31 -3.30
C GLU A 101 -15.48 8.92 -4.65
N LYS A 102 -15.74 10.22 -4.81
CA LYS A 102 -15.38 10.96 -6.03
C LYS A 102 -13.88 10.90 -6.29
N GLN A 103 -13.06 11.30 -5.33
CA GLN A 103 -11.61 11.34 -5.50
C GLN A 103 -11.00 9.93 -5.59
N GLY A 104 -11.57 8.95 -4.90
CA GLY A 104 -11.22 7.53 -5.08
C GLY A 104 -11.48 7.06 -6.51
N THR A 105 -12.61 7.43 -7.09
CA THR A 105 -12.95 7.08 -8.49
C THR A 105 -12.01 7.77 -9.48
N GLU A 106 -11.67 9.03 -9.25
CA GLU A 106 -10.75 9.82 -10.09
C GLU A 106 -9.30 9.30 -10.08
N THR A 107 -8.85 8.67 -8.99
CA THR A 107 -7.44 8.27 -8.80
C THR A 107 -7.22 6.76 -8.72
N GLY A 108 -8.26 6.00 -8.39
CA GLY A 108 -8.19 4.58 -8.03
C GLY A 108 -7.60 4.31 -6.64
N VAL A 109 -7.39 5.35 -5.81
CA VAL A 109 -6.68 5.27 -4.53
C VAL A 109 -7.52 5.81 -3.38
N ARG A 110 -7.44 5.14 -2.24
CA ARG A 110 -8.01 5.55 -0.95
C ARG A 110 -6.96 5.36 0.15
N TRP A 111 -7.18 5.97 1.30
CA TRP A 111 -6.26 5.78 2.43
C TRP A 111 -6.32 4.33 2.96
N CYS A 112 -5.16 3.76 3.31
CA CYS A 112 -4.98 2.53 4.09
C CYS A 112 -3.74 2.64 4.98
N SER A 113 -3.61 1.77 5.99
CA SER A 113 -2.51 1.81 6.98
C SER A 113 -1.14 1.63 6.34
N LEU A 114 -1.07 1.01 5.17
CA LEU A 114 0.17 0.83 4.40
C LEU A 114 0.67 2.12 3.70
N HIS A 115 -0.05 3.24 3.80
CA HIS A 115 0.39 4.53 3.26
C HIS A 115 1.10 5.43 4.27
N ARG A 116 1.29 4.97 5.51
CA ARG A 116 2.09 5.68 6.52
C ARG A 116 3.53 5.87 6.08
#